data_AF-A0A218QTW9-F1
#
_entry.id   AF-A0A218QTW9-F1
#
_cell.length_a   1.000
_cell.length_b   1.000
_cell.length_c   1.000
_cell.angle_alpha   90.00
_cell.angle_beta   90.00
_cell.angle_gamma   90.00
#
_symmetry.space_group_name_H-M   'P 1'
#
loop_
_entity.id
_entity.type
_entity.pdbx_description
1 polymer ?
#
loop_
_entity_poly.entity_id
_entity_poly.type
_entity_poly.pdbx_seq_one_letter_code
_entity_poly.pdbx_strand_id
1 'polypeptide(L)'
;MLFFQHLWKVKLDIYFWKVKLDNLSRIFFKSHNILATVRGVLASVHGVGKTDAGLSDYYIVDEIQGTYRAMMIAIAPECWSIFADFELEQFASILQDLASRVRLKSFLKHTREPKKKKDPAKYDPQHPHVSTAKLLATAKKSP
;
A
#
# COMPACT_ATOMS: atom_id res chain seq x y z
N MET A 1 -41.92 5.23 24.81
CA MET A 1 -41.15 6.22 24.04
C MET A 1 -39.72 5.77 23.72
N LEU A 2 -38.99 5.12 24.64
CA LEU A 2 -37.61 4.64 24.42
C LEU A 2 -37.43 3.57 23.32
N PHE A 3 -38.45 2.73 23.08
CA PHE A 3 -38.39 1.65 22.08
C PHE A 3 -38.31 2.18 20.63
N PHE A 4 -39.00 3.30 20.35
CA PHE A 4 -38.94 3.97 19.04
C PHE A 4 -37.58 4.66 18.81
N GLN A 5 -36.99 5.23 19.86
CA GLN A 5 -35.66 5.84 19.79
C GLN A 5 -34.56 4.81 19.47
N HIS A 6 -34.64 3.62 20.06
CA HIS A 6 -33.66 2.57 19.82
C HIS A 6 -33.77 1.98 18.40
N LEU A 7 -34.98 1.70 17.93
CA LEU A 7 -35.22 1.23 16.55
C LEU A 7 -34.81 2.26 15.50
N TRP A 8 -35.03 3.56 15.78
CA TRP A 8 -34.61 4.62 14.86
C TRP A 8 -33.09 4.73 14.78
N LYS A 9 -32.39 4.60 15.92
CA LYS A 9 -30.92 4.60 15.97
C LYS A 9 -30.31 3.41 15.22
N VAL A 10 -30.87 2.21 15.39
CA VAL A 10 -30.42 1.00 14.66
C VAL A 10 -30.67 1.11 13.17
N LYS A 11 -31.83 1.63 12.73
CA LYS A 11 -32.06 1.90 11.30
C LYS A 11 -31.08 2.93 10.76
N LEU A 12 -30.85 4.04 11.47
CA LEU A 12 -29.90 5.07 11.03
C LEU A 12 -28.48 4.52 10.90
N ASP A 13 -28.04 3.69 11.86
CA ASP A 13 -26.74 3.01 11.80
C ASP A 13 -26.65 2.05 10.60
N ILE A 14 -27.70 1.27 10.32
CA ILE A 14 -27.71 0.36 9.16
C ILE A 14 -27.62 1.15 7.84
N TYR A 15 -28.40 2.22 7.69
CA TYR A 15 -28.33 3.08 6.50
C TYR A 15 -26.97 3.78 6.38
N PHE A 16 -26.43 4.30 7.48
CA PHE A 16 -25.12 4.93 7.52
C PHE A 16 -24.01 3.94 7.12
N TRP A 17 -24.03 2.73 7.69
CA TRP A 17 -23.08 1.67 7.36
C TRP A 17 -23.24 1.17 5.93
N LYS A 18 -24.47 1.06 5.41
CA LYS A 18 -24.72 0.68 4.02
C LYS A 18 -24.19 1.71 3.03
N VAL A 19 -24.51 2.99 3.23
CA VAL A 19 -23.96 4.09 2.41
C VAL A 19 -22.43 4.14 2.49
N LYS A 20 -21.86 3.91 3.68
CA LYS A 20 -20.42 3.85 3.88
C LYS A 20 -19.79 2.66 3.15
N LEU A 21 -20.40 1.48 3.21
CA LEU A 21 -19.95 0.29 2.48
C LEU A 21 -20.01 0.48 0.96
N ASP A 22 -21.10 1.07 0.45
CA ASP A 22 -21.31 1.29 -0.98
C ASP A 22 -20.31 2.32 -1.55
N ASN A 23 -19.97 3.35 -0.78
CA ASN A 23 -18.93 4.29 -1.16
C ASN A 23 -17.52 3.66 -1.11
N LEU A 24 -17.25 2.86 -0.08
CA LEU A 24 -15.96 2.16 0.05
C LEU A 24 -15.74 1.15 -1.08
N SER A 25 -16.77 0.39 -1.47
CA SER A 25 -16.67 -0.59 -2.55
C SER A 25 -16.39 0.07 -3.91
N ARG A 26 -17.03 1.22 -4.18
CA ARG A 26 -16.79 2.01 -5.39
C ARG A 26 -15.37 2.56 -5.47
N ILE A 27 -14.86 3.11 -4.36
CA ILE A 27 -13.49 3.65 -4.30
C ILE A 27 -12.48 2.50 -4.49
N PHE A 28 -12.71 1.38 -3.82
CA PHE A 28 -11.87 0.18 -3.94
C PHE A 28 -11.76 -0.30 -5.38
N PHE A 29 -12.89 -0.49 -6.07
CA PHE A 29 -12.91 -0.96 -7.47
C PHE A 29 -12.12 -0.03 -8.41
N LYS A 30 -12.32 1.30 -8.30
CA LYS A 30 -11.58 2.28 -9.11
C LYS A 30 -10.08 2.22 -8.86
N SER A 31 -9.67 2.17 -7.58
CA SER A 31 -8.25 2.12 -7.21
C SER A 31 -7.57 0.84 -7.71
N HIS A 32 -8.26 -0.30 -7.64
CA HIS A 32 -7.74 -1.57 -8.13
C HIS A 32 -7.56 -1.57 -9.65
N ASN A 33 -8.52 -1.03 -10.42
CA ASN A 33 -8.42 -0.94 -11.87
C ASN A 33 -7.23 -0.08 -12.32
N ILE A 34 -6.95 1.03 -11.63
CA ILE A 34 -5.79 1.88 -11.92
C ILE A 34 -4.50 1.08 -11.70
N LEU A 35 -4.37 0.43 -10.54
CA LEU A 35 -3.18 -0.36 -10.22
C LEU A 35 -2.99 -1.53 -11.19
N ALA A 36 -4.06 -2.25 -11.53
CA ALA A 36 -4.04 -3.34 -12.50
C ALA A 36 -3.62 -2.85 -13.90
N THR A 37 -4.09 -1.68 -14.33
CA THR A 37 -3.72 -1.07 -15.60
C THR A 37 -2.22 -0.74 -15.62
N VAL A 38 -1.70 -0.09 -14.56
CA VAL A 38 -0.27 0.22 -14.43
C VAL A 38 0.58 -1.05 -14.47
N ARG A 39 0.17 -2.10 -13.75
CA ARG A 39 0.86 -3.40 -13.78
C ARG A 39 0.83 -4.03 -15.16
N GLY A 40 -0.31 -4.00 -15.84
CA GLY A 40 -0.47 -4.57 -17.18
C GLY A 40 0.43 -3.90 -18.21
N VAL A 41 0.48 -2.57 -18.19
CA VAL A 41 1.34 -1.80 -19.11
C VAL A 41 2.82 -2.04 -18.82
N LEU A 42 3.23 -2.03 -17.54
CA LEU A 42 4.62 -2.32 -17.17
C LEU A 42 5.02 -3.75 -17.55
N ALA A 43 4.12 -4.72 -17.38
CA ALA A 43 4.35 -6.11 -17.75
C ALA A 43 4.44 -6.30 -19.28
N SER A 44 3.68 -5.53 -20.04
CA SER A 44 3.71 -5.51 -21.50
C SER A 44 5.08 -5.06 -22.04
N VAL A 45 5.68 -4.02 -21.44
CA VAL A 45 6.95 -3.45 -21.92
C VAL A 45 8.17 -4.19 -21.38
N HIS A 46 8.18 -4.55 -20.09
CA HIS A 46 9.37 -5.09 -19.42
C HIS A 46 9.36 -6.61 -19.24
N GLY A 47 8.26 -7.25 -19.64
CA GLY A 47 8.04 -8.69 -19.56
C GLY A 47 7.48 -9.15 -18.21
N VAL A 48 6.47 -10.03 -18.29
CA VAL A 48 5.65 -10.53 -17.16
C VAL A 48 6.50 -11.05 -15.99
N GLY A 49 7.60 -11.74 -16.27
CA GLY A 49 8.44 -12.39 -15.25
C GLY A 49 9.17 -11.43 -14.29
N LYS A 50 9.50 -10.20 -14.71
CA LYS A 50 10.18 -9.21 -13.85
C LYS A 50 9.20 -8.40 -13.02
N THR A 51 8.00 -8.16 -13.57
CA THR A 51 6.94 -7.38 -12.92
C THR A 51 6.19 -8.17 -11.86
N ASP A 52 5.84 -9.44 -12.08
CA ASP A 52 4.90 -10.10 -11.17
C ASP A 52 5.54 -10.56 -9.85
N ALA A 53 6.79 -11.04 -9.90
CA ALA A 53 7.53 -11.44 -8.70
C ALA A 53 8.22 -10.25 -7.99
N GLY A 54 8.61 -9.23 -8.75
CA GLY A 54 9.51 -8.18 -8.29
C GLY A 54 8.82 -6.90 -7.86
N LEU A 55 7.65 -6.56 -8.40
CA LEU A 55 7.07 -5.22 -8.24
C LEU A 55 6.37 -5.05 -6.90
N SER A 56 6.64 -3.92 -6.24
CA SER A 56 6.01 -3.54 -4.99
C SER A 56 4.84 -2.61 -5.25
N ASP A 57 3.61 -3.07 -4.99
CA ASP A 57 2.42 -2.22 -5.08
C ASP A 57 2.55 -0.98 -4.16
N TYR A 58 3.22 -1.13 -3.02
CA TYR A 58 3.46 -0.04 -2.08
C TYR A 58 4.28 1.10 -2.70
N TYR A 59 5.41 0.79 -3.37
CA TYR A 59 6.25 1.84 -3.97
C TYR A 59 5.58 2.54 -5.16
N ILE A 60 4.74 1.83 -5.91
CA ILE A 60 3.95 2.43 -6.99
C ILE A 60 2.94 3.41 -6.41
N VAL A 61 2.18 2.97 -5.41
CA VAL A 61 1.12 3.79 -4.81
C VAL A 61 1.71 5.02 -4.12
N ASP A 62 2.86 4.89 -3.45
CA ASP A 62 3.57 5.99 -2.82
C ASP A 62 4.01 7.04 -3.85
N GLU A 63 4.64 6.61 -4.94
CA GLU A 63 5.08 7.50 -6.03
C GLU A 63 3.89 8.21 -6.70
N ILE A 64 2.79 7.50 -6.96
CA ILE A 64 1.59 8.10 -7.55
C ILE A 64 1.02 9.18 -6.62
N GLN A 65 0.94 8.92 -5.31
CA GLN A 65 0.44 9.90 -4.35
C GLN A 65 1.31 11.16 -4.29
N GLY A 66 2.64 10.99 -4.26
CA GLY A 66 3.59 12.10 -4.25
C GLY A 66 3.53 12.92 -5.53
N THR A 67 3.56 12.24 -6.69
CA THR A 67 3.61 12.88 -8.00
C THR A 67 2.29 13.54 -8.37
N TYR A 68 1.16 12.90 -8.07
CA TYR A 68 -0.17 13.46 -8.35
C TYR A 68 -0.36 14.82 -7.70
N ARG A 69 0.04 14.96 -6.43
CA ARG A 69 -0.02 16.25 -5.73
C ARG A 69 0.81 17.33 -6.42
N ALA A 70 2.04 17.00 -6.84
CA ALA A 70 2.89 17.95 -7.55
C ALA A 70 2.32 18.32 -8.92
N MET A 71 1.80 17.35 -9.67
CA MET A 71 1.18 17.54 -10.98
C MET A 71 -0.06 18.43 -10.91
N MET A 72 -0.91 18.26 -9.89
CA MET A 72 -2.09 19.11 -9.68
C MET A 72 -1.73 20.58 -9.40
N ILE A 73 -0.52 20.85 -8.91
CA ILE A 73 -0.03 22.22 -8.70
C ILE A 73 0.63 22.77 -9.98
N ALA A 74 1.38 21.92 -10.69
CA ALA A 74 2.18 22.33 -11.83
C ALA A 74 1.40 22.44 -13.15
N ILE A 75 0.30 21.69 -13.30
CA ILE A 75 -0.43 21.54 -14.55
C ILE A 75 -1.88 21.98 -14.36
N ALA A 76 -2.35 22.89 -15.21
CA ALA A 76 -3.71 23.39 -15.19
C ALA A 76 -4.73 22.29 -15.56
N PRO A 77 -5.96 22.31 -15.01
CA PRO A 77 -6.96 21.27 -15.21
C PRO A 77 -7.33 21.05 -16.70
N GLU A 78 -7.28 22.10 -17.52
CA GLU A 78 -7.59 22.05 -18.95
C GLU A 78 -6.61 21.18 -19.74
N CYS A 79 -5.37 21.06 -19.27
CA CYS A 79 -4.37 20.20 -19.90
C CYS A 79 -4.67 18.70 -19.73
N TRP A 80 -5.60 18.32 -18.85
CA TRP A 80 -5.97 16.92 -18.63
C TRP A 80 -7.15 16.47 -19.49
N SER A 81 -7.92 17.40 -20.08
CA SER A 81 -9.12 17.04 -20.85
C SER A 81 -8.81 16.27 -22.14
N ILE A 82 -7.63 16.50 -22.73
CA ILE A 82 -7.15 15.79 -23.93
C ILE A 82 -7.12 14.27 -23.76
N PHE A 83 -6.93 13.75 -22.53
CA PHE A 83 -6.95 12.30 -22.30
C PHE A 83 -8.36 11.69 -22.36
N ALA A 84 -9.42 12.50 -22.25
CA ALA A 84 -10.79 12.02 -22.32
C ALA A 84 -11.23 11.72 -23.76
N ASP A 85 -10.62 12.38 -24.74
CA ASP A 85 -10.97 12.27 -26.16
C ASP A 85 -10.12 11.22 -26.91
N PHE A 86 -9.15 10.60 -26.25
CA PHE A 86 -8.29 9.60 -26.89
C PHE A 86 -9.01 8.29 -27.17
N GLU A 87 -8.72 7.74 -28.36
CA GLU A 87 -9.07 6.38 -28.71
C GLU A 87 -8.27 5.38 -27.85
N LEU A 88 -8.88 4.24 -27.55
CA LEU A 88 -8.31 3.24 -26.66
C LEU A 88 -6.90 2.78 -27.10
N GLU A 89 -6.69 2.60 -28.40
CA GLU A 89 -5.40 2.18 -28.96
C GLU A 89 -4.31 3.25 -28.78
N GLN A 90 -4.67 4.51 -29.02
CA GLN A 90 -3.78 5.66 -28.84
C GLN A 90 -3.39 5.81 -27.37
N PHE A 91 -4.37 5.70 -26.48
CA PHE A 91 -4.15 5.75 -25.04
C PHE A 91 -3.22 4.61 -24.57
N ALA A 92 -3.45 3.39 -25.05
CA ALA A 92 -2.61 2.24 -24.73
C ALA A 92 -1.17 2.42 -25.24
N SER A 93 -0.98 2.96 -26.44
CA SER A 93 0.34 3.25 -27.01
C SER A 93 1.10 4.28 -26.17
N ILE A 94 0.44 5.37 -25.76
CA ILE A 94 1.04 6.40 -24.91
C ILE A 94 1.45 5.81 -23.55
N LEU A 95 0.60 4.98 -22.96
CA LEU A 95 0.92 4.32 -21.69
C LEU A 95 2.16 3.40 -21.83
N GLN A 96 2.27 2.64 -22.93
CA GLN A 96 3.43 1.80 -23.20
C GLN A 96 4.70 2.65 -23.42
N ASP A 97 4.60 3.75 -24.16
CA ASP A 97 5.71 4.68 -24.37
C ASP A 97 6.20 5.29 -23.06
N LEU A 98 5.29 5.69 -22.18
CA LEU A 98 5.65 6.17 -20.84
C LEU A 98 6.30 5.06 -20.00
N ALA A 99 5.72 3.85 -20.02
CA ALA A 99 6.25 2.71 -19.30
C ALA A 99 7.65 2.28 -19.76
N SER A 100 7.99 2.48 -21.03
CA SER A 100 9.34 2.22 -21.56
C SER A 100 10.41 3.10 -20.92
N ARG A 101 10.03 4.30 -20.46
CA ARG A 101 10.91 5.28 -19.82
C ARG A 101 11.03 5.07 -18.30
N VAL A 102 10.19 4.21 -17.72
CA VAL A 102 10.17 3.95 -16.29
C VAL A 102 11.40 3.15 -15.86
N ARG A 103 12.11 3.63 -14.83
CA ARG A 103 13.20 2.88 -14.20
C ARG A 103 12.63 1.84 -13.24
N LEU A 104 12.35 0.64 -13.74
CA LEU A 104 11.76 -0.45 -12.94
C LEU A 104 12.49 -0.77 -11.63
N LYS A 105 13.83 -0.66 -11.61
CA LYS A 105 14.65 -1.01 -10.43
C LYS A 105 14.21 -0.28 -9.16
N SER A 106 13.67 0.93 -9.28
CA SER A 106 13.22 1.73 -8.12
C SER A 106 11.94 1.20 -7.47
N PHE A 107 11.12 0.46 -8.22
CA PHE A 107 9.83 -0.06 -7.77
C PHE A 107 9.88 -1.53 -7.35
N LEU A 108 11.04 -2.17 -7.50
CA LEU A 108 11.22 -3.56 -7.10
C LEU A 108 11.25 -3.67 -5.56
N LYS A 109 10.64 -4.74 -5.05
CA LYS A 109 10.80 -5.15 -3.67
C LYS A 109 12.28 -5.40 -3.41
N HIS A 110 12.80 -4.79 -2.35
CA HIS A 110 14.14 -5.08 -1.92
C HIS A 110 14.21 -6.55 -1.47
N THR A 111 14.96 -7.38 -2.21
CA THR A 111 15.20 -8.77 -1.82
C THR A 111 16.01 -8.75 -0.53
N ARG A 112 15.34 -9.05 0.59
CA ARG A 112 16.01 -9.18 1.88
C ARG A 112 16.98 -10.35 1.79
N GLU A 113 18.27 -10.07 1.93
CA GLU A 113 19.24 -11.13 2.08
C GLU A 113 18.85 -12.04 3.26
N PRO A 114 19.03 -13.37 3.13
CA PRO A 114 18.84 -14.29 4.25
C PRO A 114 19.53 -13.73 5.48
N LYS A 115 18.79 -13.64 6.59
CA LYS A 115 19.33 -13.11 7.85
C LYS A 115 20.61 -13.88 8.18
N LYS A 116 21.74 -13.17 8.23
CA LYS A 116 23.02 -13.75 8.65
C LYS A 116 22.79 -14.48 9.97
N LYS A 117 23.14 -15.78 10.01
CA LYS A 117 23.08 -16.56 11.25
C LYS A 117 24.00 -15.85 12.24
N LYS A 118 23.45 -15.37 13.35
CA LYS A 118 24.26 -14.88 14.45
C LYS A 118 24.91 -16.09 15.11
N ASP A 119 26.21 -16.01 15.38
CA ASP A 119 26.84 -16.97 16.28
C ASP A 119 26.07 -16.98 17.61
N PRO A 120 25.85 -18.14 18.22
CA PRO A 120 25.23 -18.21 19.52
C PRO A 120 26.04 -17.37 20.51
N ALA A 121 25.38 -16.51 21.26
CA ALA A 121 26.04 -15.71 22.28
C ALA A 121 26.73 -16.64 23.28
N LYS A 122 28.01 -16.40 23.56
CA LYS A 122 28.72 -17.10 24.64
C LYS A 122 28.06 -16.68 25.95
N TYR A 123 27.51 -17.66 26.67
CA TYR A 123 26.94 -17.44 28.00
C TYR A 123 28.07 -17.13 28.97
N ASP A 124 28.08 -15.93 29.53
CA ASP A 124 28.97 -15.56 30.63
C ASP A 124 28.27 -15.89 31.97
N PRO A 125 28.78 -16.86 32.75
CA PRO A 125 28.23 -17.17 34.06
C PRO A 125 28.32 -16.01 35.06
N GLN A 126 29.25 -15.08 34.88
CA GLN A 126 29.43 -13.91 35.76
C GLN A 126 28.39 -12.82 35.49
N HIS A 127 27.94 -12.70 34.24
CA HIS A 127 26.92 -11.74 33.82
C HIS A 127 25.77 -12.43 33.08
N PRO A 128 24.96 -13.23 33.78
CA PRO A 128 23.84 -13.93 33.15
C PRO A 128 22.80 -12.92 32.66
N HIS A 129 22.31 -13.11 31.43
CA HIS A 129 21.20 -12.32 30.92
C HIS A 129 19.93 -12.62 31.72
N VAL A 130 19.47 -11.64 32.50
CA VAL A 130 18.26 -11.74 33.31
C VAL A 130 17.24 -10.73 32.84
N SER A 131 15.97 -11.14 32.75
CA SER A 131 14.88 -10.22 32.44
C SER A 131 14.60 -9.30 33.64
N THR A 132 14.14 -8.08 33.37
CA THR A 132 13.71 -7.14 34.42
C THR A 132 12.66 -7.76 35.35
N ALA A 133 11.77 -8.60 34.79
CA ALA A 133 10.80 -9.34 35.59
C ALA A 133 11.46 -10.27 36.62
N LYS A 134 12.55 -10.96 36.25
CA LYS A 134 13.29 -11.84 37.16
C LYS A 134 14.00 -11.03 38.25
N LEU A 135 14.57 -9.87 37.92
CA LEU A 135 15.18 -8.96 38.90
C LEU A 135 14.16 -8.46 39.93
N LEU A 136 13.00 -8.00 39.47
CA LEU A 136 11.92 -7.50 40.33
C LEU A 136 11.34 -8.59 41.25
N ALA A 137 11.18 -9.81 40.76
CA ALA A 137 10.73 -10.94 41.57
C ALA A 137 11.74 -11.33 42.66
N THR A 138 13.04 -11.16 42.39
CA THR A 138 14.10 -11.44 43.36
C THR A 138 14.17 -10.33 44.41
N ALA A 139 14.02 -9.07 44.01
CA ALA A 139 13.97 -7.93 44.93
C ALA A 139 12.77 -7.98 45.90
N LYS A 140 11.62 -8.49 45.47
CA LYS A 140 10.44 -8.72 46.35
C LYS A 140 10.63 -9.85 47.37
N LYS A 141 11.61 -10.74 47.18
CA LYS A 141 11.87 -11.90 48.06
C LYS A 141 12.95 -11.62 49.12
N SER A 142 13.71 -10.56 49.00
CA SER A 142 14.63 -10.10 50.05
C SER A 142 13.82 -9.41 51.17
N PRO A 143 14.05 -9.73 52.46
CA PRO A 143 13.32 -9.14 53.58
C PRO A 143 13.60 -7.65 53.76
#